data_AF-A0A822YE10-F1
#
_entry.id   AF-A0A822YE10-F1
#
_cell.length_a   1.000
_cell.length_b   1.000
_cell.length_c   1.000
_cell.angle_alpha   90.00
_cell.angle_beta   90.00
_cell.angle_gamma   90.00
#
_symmetry.space_group_name_H-M   'P 1'
#
loop_
_entity.id
_entity.type
_entity.pdbx_description
1 polymer ?
#
loop_
_entity_poly.entity_id
_entity_poly.type
_entity_poly.pdbx_seq_one_letter_code
_entity_poly.pdbx_strand_id
1 'polypeptide(L)'
;MASLPLLRLSLNPSPQALKKPYVSSPLLAVRLSRPLRSTVRVPRPRPQLPASKTICMSYQPVPATERLISSVAYFLPFFNGLQYGRYLFAKYPDLGLLFQPIFPLLSFYRSIPYAGFVAFFALYLGVVRNPNLSRYVRFNSMQAVVLDVLLVLPLLFQRIFNPSKGLGFKLVVMGYNGLFVFIVACFLYSLGFCILGRTPYLPFVADAADRQL
;
A
#
# COMPACT_ATOMS: atom_id res chain seq x y z
N MET A 1 10.32 42.45 68.87
CA MET A 1 11.69 42.07 68.48
C MET A 1 11.57 41.39 67.12
N ALA A 2 11.74 42.15 66.03
CA ALA A 2 12.98 42.20 65.21
C ALA A 2 13.16 40.90 64.39
N SER A 3 13.41 40.86 63.09
CA SER A 3 13.74 41.88 62.09
C SER A 3 13.82 41.19 60.70
N LEU A 4 13.27 41.89 59.71
CA LEU A 4 13.54 41.97 58.26
C LEU A 4 14.05 40.78 57.38
N PRO A 5 13.55 40.72 56.11
CA PRO A 5 13.91 39.80 55.04
C PRO A 5 14.97 40.39 54.07
N LEU A 6 15.62 39.57 53.22
CA LEU A 6 16.40 40.09 52.08
C LEU A 6 16.49 39.11 50.87
N LEU A 7 16.15 39.68 49.69
CA LEU A 7 16.76 39.50 48.35
C LEU A 7 16.58 38.15 47.63
N ARG A 8 16.04 38.05 46.40
CA ARG A 8 16.17 38.84 45.14
C ARG A 8 14.93 38.54 44.25
N LEU A 9 14.10 39.46 43.73
CA LEU A 9 14.29 40.48 42.67
C LEU A 9 15.18 39.99 41.49
N SER A 10 14.80 39.99 40.21
CA SER A 10 13.57 40.42 39.54
C SER A 10 13.71 40.17 38.02
N LEU A 11 12.58 40.21 37.33
CA LEU A 11 12.35 40.77 35.99
C LEU A 11 13.09 40.16 34.79
N ASN A 12 12.29 39.40 34.05
CA ASN A 12 12.41 39.15 32.62
C ASN A 12 12.08 40.45 31.84
N PRO A 13 12.96 40.99 30.98
CA PRO A 13 12.59 42.00 30.00
C PRO A 13 12.38 41.38 28.61
N SER A 14 11.27 41.79 28.00
CA SER A 14 10.81 41.53 26.63
C SER A 14 11.62 42.37 25.60
N PRO A 15 11.33 42.35 24.28
CA PRO A 15 12.33 42.10 23.24
C PRO A 15 12.64 43.35 22.39
N GLN A 16 13.90 43.68 22.13
CA GLN A 16 14.21 44.75 21.16
C GLN A 16 15.45 44.47 20.29
N ALA A 17 15.16 44.46 18.98
CA ALA A 17 15.90 45.10 17.91
C ALA A 17 17.36 44.68 17.64
N LEU A 18 17.55 43.95 16.53
CA LEU A 18 18.74 44.10 15.72
C LEU A 18 18.35 44.27 14.24
N LYS A 19 18.10 45.53 13.84
CA LYS A 19 18.07 45.95 12.43
C LYS A 19 19.52 46.21 11.99
N LYS A 20 19.93 45.63 10.86
CA LYS A 20 21.15 46.03 10.13
C LYS A 20 20.79 46.33 8.67
N PRO A 21 21.55 47.22 8.01
CA PRO A 21 20.97 48.32 7.27
C PRO A 21 20.87 48.05 5.77
N TYR A 22 19.81 48.59 5.19
CA TYR A 22 19.68 48.86 3.77
C TYR A 22 20.60 50.04 3.42
N VAL A 23 21.52 49.86 2.48
CA VAL A 23 22.25 50.96 1.84
C VAL A 23 21.97 50.88 0.35
N SER A 24 21.38 51.95 -0.15
CA SER A 24 21.01 52.19 -1.54
C SER A 24 21.94 53.23 -2.18
N SER A 25 22.25 53.00 -3.47
CA SER A 25 22.67 53.96 -4.53
C SER A 25 24.15 54.42 -4.56
N PRO A 26 24.69 54.97 -5.68
CA PRO A 26 24.11 55.19 -7.02
C PRO A 26 25.02 54.78 -8.22
N LEU A 27 24.49 55.03 -9.43
CA LEU A 27 25.06 54.88 -10.76
C LEU A 27 26.37 55.67 -10.97
N LEU A 28 27.37 55.05 -11.59
CA LEU A 28 28.40 55.74 -12.38
C LEU A 28 28.90 54.84 -13.51
N ALA A 29 28.66 55.30 -14.73
CA ALA A 29 29.02 54.65 -15.98
C ALA A 29 30.53 54.69 -16.20
N VAL A 30 31.13 53.55 -16.52
CA VAL A 30 32.40 53.49 -17.25
C VAL A 30 32.24 52.49 -18.39
N ARG A 31 32.15 53.03 -19.61
CA ARG A 31 32.34 52.30 -20.86
C ARG A 31 33.82 51.96 -20.98
N LEU A 32 34.16 50.68 -21.14
CA LEU A 32 35.37 50.27 -21.86
C LEU A 32 35.05 49.14 -22.85
N SER A 33 35.08 49.54 -24.12
CA SER A 33 35.60 48.87 -25.31
C SER A 33 35.81 47.34 -25.30
N ARG A 34 35.12 46.66 -26.24
CA ARG A 34 35.48 45.39 -26.91
C ARG A 34 36.96 45.41 -27.38
N PRO A 35 37.61 44.29 -27.79
CA PRO A 35 37.05 42.99 -28.20
C PRO A 35 37.83 41.76 -27.68
N LEU A 36 37.27 40.54 -27.80
CA LEU A 36 38.02 39.35 -28.23
C LEU A 36 37.02 38.29 -28.69
N ARG A 37 37.01 38.07 -29.99
CA ARG A 37 36.15 37.14 -30.72
C ARG A 37 36.68 35.72 -30.49
N SER A 38 36.10 34.98 -29.56
CA SER A 38 36.39 33.55 -29.41
C SER A 38 35.72 32.78 -30.54
N THR A 39 36.51 32.32 -31.52
CA THR A 39 36.08 31.39 -32.57
C THR A 39 36.19 29.94 -32.09
N VAL A 40 35.59 29.61 -30.95
CA VAL A 40 35.43 28.20 -30.55
C VAL A 40 34.19 27.65 -31.25
N ARG A 41 34.43 26.90 -32.33
CA ARG A 41 33.39 26.15 -33.03
C ARG A 41 33.05 24.91 -32.20
N VAL A 42 32.03 25.01 -31.35
CA VAL A 42 31.47 23.86 -30.62
C VAL A 42 30.83 22.90 -31.64
N PRO A 43 31.24 21.62 -31.68
CA PRO A 43 30.53 20.62 -32.48
C PRO A 43 29.14 20.43 -31.92
N ARG A 44 28.09 20.76 -32.69
CA ARG A 44 26.72 20.38 -32.32
C ARG A 44 26.61 18.85 -32.43
N PRO A 45 26.22 18.13 -31.37
CA PRO A 45 25.87 16.72 -31.48
C PRO A 45 24.72 16.60 -32.48
N ARG A 46 24.91 15.78 -33.52
CA ARG A 46 23.85 15.42 -34.46
C ARG A 46 22.73 14.75 -33.63
N PRO A 47 21.45 15.14 -33.76
CA PRO A 47 20.37 14.41 -33.12
C PRO A 47 20.36 13.01 -33.74
N GLN A 48 20.86 12.02 -33.00
CA GLN A 48 20.64 10.63 -33.34
C GLN A 48 19.15 10.39 -33.09
N LEU A 49 18.38 10.35 -34.16
CA LEU A 49 17.02 9.82 -34.11
C LEU A 49 17.12 8.43 -33.48
N PRO A 50 16.42 8.17 -32.36
CA PRO A 50 16.48 6.86 -31.73
C PRO A 50 16.00 5.85 -32.78
N ALA A 51 16.89 4.92 -33.13
CA ALA A 51 16.53 3.79 -33.95
C ALA A 51 15.29 3.15 -33.32
N SER A 52 14.17 3.19 -34.04
CA SER A 52 12.92 2.58 -33.60
C SER A 52 13.20 1.09 -33.46
N LYS A 53 13.48 0.64 -32.24
CA LYS A 53 13.53 -0.78 -31.92
C LYS A 53 12.13 -1.28 -32.24
N THR A 54 11.98 -1.98 -33.36
CA THR A 54 10.77 -2.73 -33.66
C THR A 54 10.58 -3.71 -32.50
N ILE A 55 9.71 -3.36 -31.55
CA ILE A 55 9.32 -4.22 -30.44
C ILE A 55 8.41 -5.29 -31.06
N CYS A 56 9.02 -6.38 -31.51
CA CYS A 56 8.27 -7.61 -31.76
C CYS A 56 7.72 -8.08 -30.39
N MET A 57 6.39 -8.10 -30.25
CA MET A 57 5.71 -8.67 -29.09
C MET A 57 6.02 -10.17 -29.04
N SER A 58 7.06 -10.56 -28.32
CA SER A 58 7.18 -11.94 -27.87
C SER A 58 6.06 -12.14 -26.85
N TYR A 59 4.95 -12.75 -27.26
CA TYR A 59 3.89 -13.16 -26.34
C TYR A 59 4.43 -14.36 -25.56
N GLN A 60 5.34 -14.10 -24.63
CA GLN A 60 5.80 -15.12 -23.70
C GLN A 60 4.66 -15.35 -22.70
N PRO A 61 4.02 -16.52 -22.71
CA PRO A 61 2.97 -16.81 -21.74
C PRO A 61 3.57 -16.72 -20.34
N VAL A 62 2.83 -16.15 -19.39
CA VAL A 62 3.29 -16.02 -18.00
C VAL A 62 3.69 -17.40 -17.47
N PRO A 63 4.92 -17.58 -16.95
CA PRO A 63 5.39 -18.86 -16.45
C PRO A 63 4.44 -19.46 -15.40
N ALA A 64 4.30 -20.80 -15.39
CA ALA A 64 3.41 -21.49 -14.46
C ALA A 64 3.77 -21.18 -12.98
N THR A 65 5.06 -21.05 -12.67
CA THR A 65 5.53 -20.68 -11.33
C THR A 65 5.04 -19.29 -10.91
N GLU A 66 5.08 -18.31 -11.81
CA GLU A 66 4.61 -16.94 -11.52
C GLU A 66 3.09 -16.88 -11.32
N ARG A 67 2.36 -17.72 -12.06
CA ARG A 67 0.90 -17.90 -11.90
C ARG A 67 0.57 -18.55 -10.57
N LEU A 68 1.35 -19.55 -10.17
CA LEU A 68 1.18 -20.21 -8.87
C LEU A 68 1.46 -19.25 -7.72
N ILE A 69 2.58 -18.51 -7.74
CA ILE A 69 2.92 -17.54 -6.68
C ILE A 69 1.83 -16.46 -6.58
N SER A 70 1.39 -15.93 -7.72
CA SER A 70 0.29 -14.94 -7.76
C SER A 70 -1.02 -15.51 -7.20
N SER A 71 -1.34 -16.77 -7.52
CA SER A 71 -2.53 -17.45 -7.00
C SER A 71 -2.46 -17.64 -5.49
N VAL A 72 -1.31 -18.11 -4.99
CA VAL A 72 -1.05 -18.33 -3.56
C VAL A 72 -1.16 -17.03 -2.76
N ALA A 73 -0.73 -15.90 -3.32
CA ALA A 73 -0.85 -14.61 -2.66
C ALA A 73 -2.29 -14.27 -2.23
N TYR A 74 -3.29 -14.63 -3.05
CA TYR A 74 -4.71 -14.38 -2.74
C TYR A 74 -5.30 -15.31 -1.67
N PHE A 75 -4.62 -16.41 -1.30
CA PHE A 75 -5.07 -17.25 -0.18
C PHE A 75 -4.95 -16.53 1.16
N LEU A 76 -4.02 -15.58 1.29
CA LEU A 76 -3.83 -14.80 2.51
C LEU A 76 -5.07 -13.97 2.88
N PRO A 77 -5.55 -13.04 2.04
CA PRO A 77 -6.76 -12.28 2.35
C PRO A 77 -7.99 -13.18 2.43
N PHE A 78 -8.01 -14.31 1.70
CA PHE A 78 -9.07 -15.28 1.79
C PHE A 78 -9.14 -15.95 3.18
N PHE A 79 -8.03 -16.48 3.70
CA PHE A 79 -7.99 -17.12 5.03
C PHE A 79 -8.30 -16.14 6.16
N ASN A 80 -7.76 -14.92 6.09
CA ASN A 80 -8.10 -13.85 7.04
C ASN A 80 -9.58 -13.45 6.92
N GLY A 81 -10.14 -13.50 5.72
CA GLY A 81 -11.53 -13.21 5.43
C GLY A 81 -12.54 -14.29 5.83
N LEU A 82 -12.13 -15.57 5.96
CA LEU A 82 -13.05 -16.66 6.29
C LEU A 82 -13.78 -16.46 7.64
N GLN A 83 -13.22 -15.70 8.56
CA GLN A 83 -13.86 -15.39 9.84
C GLN A 83 -15.15 -14.55 9.70
N TYR A 84 -15.33 -13.84 8.58
CA TYR A 84 -16.57 -13.12 8.28
C TYR A 84 -17.73 -14.07 7.96
N GLY A 85 -17.42 -15.30 7.52
CA GLY A 85 -18.41 -16.32 7.18
C GLY A 85 -19.12 -16.97 8.37
N ARG A 86 -18.73 -16.68 9.62
CA ARG A 86 -19.27 -17.37 10.81
C ARG A 86 -20.79 -17.35 10.90
N TYR A 87 -21.43 -16.24 10.56
CA TYR A 87 -22.88 -16.13 10.59
C TYR A 87 -23.54 -16.87 9.43
N LEU A 88 -22.88 -16.93 8.28
CA LEU A 88 -23.37 -17.62 7.10
C LEU A 88 -23.28 -19.14 7.29
N PHE A 89 -22.17 -19.65 7.81
CA PHE A 89 -22.00 -21.07 8.14
C PHE A 89 -22.94 -21.54 9.25
N ALA A 90 -23.22 -20.69 10.24
CA ALA A 90 -24.22 -21.00 11.26
C ALA A 90 -25.64 -21.07 10.69
N LYS A 91 -25.95 -20.27 9.66
CA LYS A 91 -27.27 -20.27 8.99
C LYS A 91 -27.41 -21.38 7.96
N TYR A 92 -26.33 -21.71 7.24
CA TYR A 92 -26.29 -22.69 6.16
C TYR A 92 -25.13 -23.67 6.40
N PRO A 93 -25.34 -24.72 7.23
CA PRO A 93 -24.27 -25.67 7.56
C PRO A 93 -23.76 -26.44 6.34
N ASP A 94 -24.62 -26.69 5.34
CA ASP A 94 -24.25 -27.36 4.08
C ASP A 94 -23.16 -26.59 3.32
N LEU A 95 -23.13 -25.27 3.45
CA LEU A 95 -22.06 -24.45 2.87
C LEU A 95 -20.70 -24.84 3.48
N GLY A 96 -20.67 -25.24 4.74
CA GLY A 96 -19.45 -25.70 5.41
C GLY A 96 -18.83 -26.94 4.75
N LEU A 97 -19.63 -27.81 4.13
CA LEU A 97 -19.12 -28.99 3.41
C LEU A 97 -18.26 -28.60 2.20
N LEU A 98 -18.62 -27.52 1.51
CA LEU A 98 -17.84 -27.00 0.39
C LEU A 98 -16.44 -26.52 0.82
N PHE A 99 -16.32 -26.01 2.04
CA PHE A 99 -15.06 -25.51 2.62
C PHE A 99 -14.30 -26.55 3.43
N GLN A 100 -14.86 -27.77 3.60
CA GLN A 100 -14.21 -28.88 4.29
C GLN A 100 -12.76 -29.16 3.83
N PRO A 101 -12.42 -29.17 2.52
CA PRO A 101 -11.02 -29.41 2.11
C PRO A 101 -10.04 -28.31 2.54
N ILE A 102 -10.54 -27.10 2.86
CA ILE A 102 -9.72 -25.96 3.27
C ILE A 102 -9.46 -25.99 4.78
N PHE A 103 -10.30 -26.67 5.57
CA PHE A 103 -10.19 -26.73 7.03
C PHE A 103 -8.85 -27.21 7.60
N PRO A 104 -8.19 -28.27 7.09
CA PRO A 104 -6.88 -28.67 7.64
C PRO A 104 -5.84 -27.56 7.48
N LEU A 105 -5.82 -26.89 6.32
CA LEU A 105 -4.91 -25.80 6.05
C LEU A 105 -5.23 -24.56 6.90
N LEU A 106 -6.53 -24.26 7.07
CA LEU A 106 -6.98 -23.16 7.93
C LEU A 106 -6.67 -23.42 9.41
N SER A 107 -6.79 -24.66 9.87
CA SER A 107 -6.47 -25.07 11.24
C SER A 107 -4.96 -24.90 11.51
N PHE A 108 -4.12 -25.33 10.58
CA PHE A 108 -2.67 -25.10 10.65
C PHE A 108 -2.36 -23.59 10.68
N TYR A 109 -2.96 -22.80 9.80
CA TYR A 109 -2.79 -21.35 9.78
C TYR A 109 -3.19 -20.70 11.11
N ARG A 110 -4.29 -21.14 11.74
CA ARG A 110 -4.77 -20.60 13.02
C ARG A 110 -4.03 -21.14 14.25
N SER A 111 -3.26 -22.21 14.11
CA SER A 111 -2.44 -22.75 15.20
C SER A 111 -1.31 -21.80 15.62
N ILE A 112 -0.87 -20.93 14.71
CA ILE A 112 0.20 -19.98 14.95
C ILE A 112 -0.42 -18.65 15.45
N PRO A 113 0.01 -18.12 16.61
CA PRO A 113 -0.46 -16.83 17.07
C PRO A 113 -0.03 -15.72 16.10
N TYR A 114 -0.94 -14.80 15.79
CA TYR A 114 -0.71 -13.71 14.84
C TYR A 114 -0.31 -14.17 13.42
N ALA A 115 -0.68 -15.39 13.01
CA ALA A 115 -0.34 -15.95 11.70
C ALA A 115 -0.65 -15.00 10.53
N GLY A 116 -1.80 -14.30 10.56
CA GLY A 116 -2.15 -13.35 9.51
C GLY A 116 -1.26 -12.13 9.45
N PHE A 117 -0.79 -11.64 10.59
CA PHE A 117 0.18 -10.55 10.62
C PHE A 117 1.53 -11.03 10.06
N VAL A 118 2.01 -12.20 10.49
CA VAL A 118 3.28 -12.77 10.00
C VAL A 118 3.20 -13.05 8.49
N ALA A 119 2.11 -13.66 8.02
CA ALA A 119 1.89 -13.96 6.62
C ALA A 119 1.82 -12.68 5.79
N PHE A 120 1.21 -11.61 6.30
CA PHE A 120 1.15 -10.31 5.64
C PHE A 120 2.55 -9.76 5.39
N PHE A 121 3.41 -9.74 6.42
CA PHE A 121 4.79 -9.29 6.27
C PHE A 121 5.62 -10.20 5.37
N ALA A 122 5.42 -11.52 5.47
CA ALA A 122 6.09 -12.49 4.60
C ALA A 122 5.74 -12.25 3.12
N LEU A 123 4.47 -12.02 2.81
CA LEU A 123 4.01 -11.73 1.45
C LEU A 123 4.53 -10.37 0.96
N TYR A 124 4.43 -9.34 1.80
CA TYR A 124 4.86 -7.99 1.43
C TYR A 124 6.37 -7.86 1.26
N LEU A 125 7.17 -8.28 2.25
CA LEU A 125 8.63 -8.18 2.19
C LEU A 125 9.24 -9.22 1.25
N GLY A 126 8.72 -10.45 1.26
CA GLY A 126 9.27 -11.56 0.48
C GLY A 126 8.89 -11.54 -1.00
N VAL A 127 7.70 -11.04 -1.33
CA VAL A 127 7.16 -11.08 -2.70
C VAL A 127 7.03 -9.68 -3.30
N VAL A 128 6.27 -8.78 -2.67
CA VAL A 128 6.00 -7.45 -3.24
C VAL A 128 7.27 -6.62 -3.39
N ARG A 129 8.13 -6.61 -2.36
CA ARG A 129 9.37 -5.82 -2.34
C ARG A 129 10.57 -6.51 -2.98
N ASN A 130 10.41 -7.74 -3.47
CA ASN A 130 11.51 -8.48 -4.09
C ASN A 130 11.66 -8.14 -5.58
N PRO A 131 12.74 -7.44 -5.99
CA PRO A 131 12.93 -7.03 -7.38
C PRO A 131 13.27 -8.19 -8.31
N ASN A 132 13.68 -9.35 -7.76
CA ASN A 132 13.97 -10.55 -8.55
C ASN A 132 12.71 -11.20 -9.11
N LEU A 133 11.53 -10.87 -8.57
CA LEU A 133 10.25 -11.35 -9.07
C LEU A 133 9.69 -10.43 -10.15
N SER A 134 8.98 -11.04 -11.10
CA SER A 134 8.38 -10.31 -12.21
C SER A 134 7.36 -9.29 -11.73
N ARG A 135 7.16 -8.22 -12.52
CA ARG A 135 6.17 -7.19 -12.21
C ARG A 135 4.76 -7.78 -12.05
N TYR A 136 4.44 -8.83 -12.81
CA TYR A 136 3.18 -9.57 -12.72
C TYR A 136 2.94 -10.11 -11.30
N VAL A 137 3.91 -10.82 -10.74
CA VAL A 137 3.80 -11.42 -9.41
C VAL A 137 3.68 -10.35 -8.33
N ARG A 138 4.50 -9.30 -8.42
CA ARG A 138 4.49 -8.22 -7.43
C ARG A 138 3.18 -7.44 -7.45
N PHE A 139 2.62 -7.19 -8.64
CA PHE A 139 1.32 -6.51 -8.79
C PHE A 139 0.16 -7.30 -8.20
N ASN A 140 0.08 -8.60 -8.50
CA ASN A 140 -0.93 -9.47 -7.91
C ASN A 140 -0.81 -9.57 -6.40
N SER A 141 0.43 -9.72 -5.91
CA SER A 141 0.69 -9.81 -4.48
C SER A 141 0.37 -8.51 -3.75
N MET A 142 0.65 -7.36 -4.38
CA MET A 142 0.30 -6.05 -3.84
C MET A 142 -1.23 -5.88 -3.74
N GLN A 143 -1.98 -6.34 -4.75
CA GLN A 143 -3.44 -6.35 -4.66
C GLN A 143 -3.95 -7.23 -3.51
N ALA A 144 -3.38 -8.43 -3.33
CA ALA A 144 -3.75 -9.32 -2.23
C ALA A 144 -3.45 -8.69 -0.85
N VAL A 145 -2.31 -8.00 -0.72
CA VAL A 145 -1.93 -7.25 0.50
C VAL A 145 -2.90 -6.09 0.77
N VAL A 146 -3.24 -5.28 -0.24
CA VAL A 146 -4.22 -4.19 -0.09
C VAL A 146 -5.59 -4.73 0.32
N LEU A 147 -6.02 -5.83 -0.31
CA LEU A 147 -7.27 -6.49 0.04
C LEU A 147 -7.24 -6.96 1.50
N ASP A 148 -6.14 -7.54 1.97
CA ASP A 148 -6.00 -7.98 3.36
C ASP A 148 -6.09 -6.81 4.36
N VAL A 149 -5.43 -5.68 4.08
CA VAL A 149 -5.55 -4.48 4.93
C VAL A 149 -6.99 -3.97 4.97
N LEU A 150 -7.66 -3.94 3.82
CA LEU A 150 -9.06 -3.52 3.73
C LEU A 150 -9.96 -4.42 4.59
N LEU A 151 -9.66 -5.72 4.64
CA LEU A 151 -10.36 -6.69 5.47
C LEU A 151 -10.02 -6.60 6.95
N VAL A 152 -8.95 -5.93 7.38
CA VAL A 152 -8.68 -5.72 8.80
C VAL A 152 -9.57 -4.59 9.37
N LEU A 153 -9.91 -3.58 8.56
CA LEU A 153 -10.64 -2.39 9.04
C LEU A 153 -12.01 -2.69 9.65
N PRO A 154 -12.88 -3.53 9.06
CA PRO A 154 -14.19 -3.83 9.66
C PRO A 154 -14.10 -4.54 11.01
N LEU A 155 -13.04 -5.32 11.24
CA LEU A 155 -12.81 -5.98 12.53
C LEU A 155 -12.41 -4.99 13.61
N LEU A 156 -11.51 -4.07 13.27
CA LEU A 156 -11.10 -3.01 14.18
C LEU A 156 -12.30 -2.13 14.54
N PHE A 157 -13.11 -1.77 13.55
CA PHE A 157 -14.34 -1.02 13.77
C PHE A 157 -15.29 -1.78 14.70
N GLN A 158 -15.57 -3.06 14.45
CA GLN A 158 -16.45 -3.84 15.33
C GLN A 158 -15.90 -3.94 16.76
N ARG A 159 -14.59 -4.12 16.93
CA ARG A 159 -13.97 -4.24 18.27
C ARG A 159 -14.18 -2.98 19.11
N ILE A 160 -14.27 -1.81 18.47
CA ILE A 160 -14.51 -0.52 19.14
C ILE A 160 -15.99 -0.31 19.46
N PHE A 161 -16.89 -0.55 18.49
CA PHE A 161 -18.31 -0.20 18.63
C PHE A 161 -19.20 -1.32 19.22
N ASN A 162 -18.71 -2.56 19.25
CA ASN A 162 -19.35 -3.81 19.72
C ASN A 162 -20.86 -3.77 20.02
N PRO A 163 -21.73 -3.63 19.00
CA PRO A 163 -23.17 -3.63 19.20
C PRO A 163 -23.65 -5.06 19.51
N SER A 164 -23.97 -5.32 20.78
CA SER A 164 -24.34 -6.66 21.27
C SER A 164 -25.79 -7.08 20.94
N LYS A 165 -26.72 -6.13 20.79
CA LYS A 165 -28.15 -6.40 20.52
C LYS A 165 -28.79 -5.33 19.64
N GLY A 166 -29.98 -5.63 19.09
CA GLY A 166 -30.81 -4.68 18.36
C GLY A 166 -30.42 -4.47 16.89
N LEU A 167 -30.77 -3.30 16.35
CA LEU A 167 -30.56 -2.97 14.93
C LEU A 167 -29.07 -2.93 14.54
N GLY A 168 -28.20 -2.45 15.44
CA GLY A 168 -26.75 -2.43 15.21
C GLY A 168 -26.15 -3.83 15.02
N PHE A 169 -26.61 -4.81 15.81
CA PHE A 169 -26.18 -6.21 15.64
C PHE A 169 -26.62 -6.77 14.29
N LYS A 170 -27.86 -6.50 13.87
CA LYS A 170 -28.37 -6.94 12.55
C LYS A 170 -27.55 -6.35 11.40
N LEU A 171 -27.17 -5.08 11.48
CA LEU A 171 -26.29 -4.43 10.50
C LEU A 171 -24.90 -5.07 10.45
N VAL A 172 -24.32 -5.40 11.61
CA VAL A 172 -23.03 -6.12 11.66
C VAL A 172 -23.14 -7.48 11.01
N VAL A 173 -24.18 -8.27 11.32
CA VAL A 173 -24.40 -9.58 10.69
C VAL A 173 -24.55 -9.45 9.17
N MET A 174 -25.31 -8.46 8.70
CA MET A 174 -25.49 -8.21 7.27
C MET A 174 -24.17 -7.81 6.60
N GLY A 175 -23.40 -6.91 7.21
CA GLY A 175 -22.08 -6.50 6.72
C GLY A 175 -21.10 -7.67 6.67
N TYR A 176 -21.08 -8.53 7.69
CA TYR A 176 -20.24 -9.72 7.74
C TYR A 176 -20.56 -10.71 6.61
N ASN A 177 -21.85 -10.99 6.39
CA ASN A 177 -22.28 -11.86 5.31
C ASN A 177 -21.90 -11.28 3.93
N GLY A 178 -22.12 -9.97 3.73
CA GLY A 178 -21.74 -9.29 2.50
C GLY A 178 -20.23 -9.32 2.26
N LEU A 179 -19.43 -9.06 3.29
CA LEU A 179 -17.98 -9.09 3.21
C LEU A 179 -17.45 -10.49 2.92
N PHE A 180 -18.04 -11.53 3.51
CA PHE A 180 -17.69 -12.91 3.22
C PHE A 180 -17.93 -13.27 1.75
N VAL A 181 -19.11 -12.95 1.21
CA VAL A 181 -19.42 -13.19 -0.21
C VAL A 181 -18.48 -12.41 -1.11
N PHE A 182 -18.20 -11.15 -0.77
CA PHE A 182 -17.24 -10.31 -1.49
C PHE A 182 -15.84 -10.95 -1.52
N ILE A 183 -15.32 -11.42 -0.40
CA ILE A 183 -14.01 -12.08 -0.30
C ILE A 183 -13.96 -13.34 -1.16
N VAL A 184 -14.98 -14.19 -1.07
CA VAL A 184 -15.06 -15.42 -1.88
C VAL A 184 -15.08 -15.08 -3.37
N ALA A 185 -15.85 -14.07 -3.78
CA ALA A 185 -15.91 -13.62 -5.16
C ALA A 185 -14.56 -13.08 -5.65
N CYS A 186 -13.91 -12.21 -4.87
CA CYS A 186 -12.57 -11.69 -5.17
C CYS A 186 -11.54 -12.82 -5.27
N PHE A 187 -11.56 -13.78 -4.35
CA PHE A 187 -10.65 -14.92 -4.36
C PHE A 187 -10.82 -15.78 -5.61
N LEU A 188 -12.06 -16.18 -5.94
CA LEU A 188 -12.34 -17.00 -7.12
C LEU A 188 -12.01 -16.27 -8.43
N TYR A 189 -12.34 -14.98 -8.50
CA TYR A 189 -11.99 -14.13 -9.63
C TYR A 189 -10.48 -14.07 -9.82
N SER A 190 -9.73 -13.74 -8.77
CA SER A 190 -8.28 -13.65 -8.84
C SER A 190 -7.62 -14.98 -9.17
N LEU A 191 -8.07 -16.06 -8.54
CA LEU A 191 -7.56 -17.41 -8.79
C LEU A 191 -7.80 -17.82 -10.25
N GLY A 192 -9.01 -17.59 -10.78
CA GLY A 192 -9.32 -17.84 -12.18
C GLY A 192 -8.42 -17.07 -13.13
N PHE A 193 -8.25 -15.77 -12.93
CA PHE A 193 -7.39 -14.94 -13.80
C PHE A 193 -5.92 -15.33 -13.72
N CYS A 194 -5.39 -15.66 -12.53
CA CYS A 194 -4.03 -16.19 -12.39
C CYS A 194 -3.86 -17.55 -13.08
N ILE A 195 -4.85 -18.44 -12.97
CA ILE A 195 -4.91 -19.71 -13.71
C ILE A 195 -5.10 -19.47 -15.21
N LEU A 196 -5.57 -18.32 -15.68
CA LEU A 196 -5.57 -17.98 -17.11
C LEU A 196 -4.28 -17.27 -17.56
N GLY A 197 -3.36 -16.96 -16.65
CA GLY A 197 -2.16 -16.17 -16.93
C GLY A 197 -2.44 -14.70 -17.20
N ARG A 198 -3.63 -14.21 -16.83
CA ARG A 198 -4.01 -12.80 -16.91
C ARG A 198 -3.86 -12.15 -15.53
N THR A 199 -3.69 -10.83 -15.51
CA THR A 199 -3.69 -10.06 -14.26
C THR A 199 -5.14 -9.79 -13.85
N PRO A 200 -5.64 -10.34 -12.72
CA PRO A 200 -6.88 -9.86 -12.13
C PRO A 200 -6.77 -8.37 -11.81
N TYR A 201 -7.81 -7.62 -12.13
CA TYR A 201 -7.89 -6.18 -11.85
C TYR A 201 -9.11 -5.94 -10.97
N LEU A 202 -8.87 -5.80 -9.67
CA LEU A 202 -9.89 -5.44 -8.69
C LEU A 202 -9.96 -3.90 -8.63
N PRO A 203 -11.09 -3.26 -8.98
CA PRO A 203 -11.21 -1.80 -8.91
C PRO A 203 -10.92 -1.30 -7.49
N PHE A 204 -10.30 -0.13 -7.37
CA PHE A 204 -9.73 0.46 -6.13
C PHE A 204 -8.48 -0.25 -5.57
N VAL A 205 -8.47 -1.59 -5.53
CA VAL A 205 -7.34 -2.38 -5.03
C VAL A 205 -6.15 -2.32 -6.00
N ALA A 206 -6.43 -2.45 -7.30
CA ALA A 206 -5.44 -2.39 -8.36
C ALA A 206 -4.81 -0.99 -8.49
N ASP A 207 -5.60 0.07 -8.36
CA ASP A 207 -5.09 1.45 -8.40
C ASP A 207 -4.20 1.77 -7.19
N ALA A 208 -4.57 1.26 -6.01
CA ALA A 208 -3.73 1.38 -4.82
C ALA A 208 -2.42 0.59 -4.96
N ALA A 209 -2.48 -0.58 -5.59
CA ALA A 209 -1.30 -1.41 -5.86
C ALA A 209 -0.36 -0.77 -6.89
N ASP A 210 -0.89 -0.22 -7.98
CA ASP A 210 -0.09 0.41 -9.04
C ASP A 210 0.67 1.65 -8.53
N ARG A 211 0.07 2.41 -7.61
CA ARG A 211 0.74 3.56 -6.96
C ARG A 211 1.91 3.17 -6.05
N GLN A 212 2.01 1.91 -5.65
CA GLN A 212 3.03 1.45 -4.70
C GLN A 212 4.21 0.70 -5.35
N LEU A 213 4.09 0.35 -6.63
CA LEU A 213 5.03 -0.47 -7.40
C LEU A 213 5.87 0.32 -8.40
#